data_AF-A0A453M5B7-F1
#
_entry.id   AF-A0A453M5B7-F1
#
_cell.length_a   1.000
_cell.length_b   1.000
_cell.length_c   1.000
_cell.angle_alpha   90.00
_cell.angle_beta   90.00
_cell.angle_gamma   90.00
#
_symmetry.space_group_name_H-M   'P 1'
#
loop_
_entity.id
_entity.type
_entity.pdbx_description
1 polymer ?
#
loop_
_entity_poly.entity_id
_entity_poly.type
_entity_poly.pdbx_seq_one_letter_code
_entity_poly.pdbx_strand_id
1 'polypeptide(L)'
;MQLTALLYFLLPSAGSHVGGNVDILIDGFVSPVTSIAPMFPFFENTADWDDFGEVINPDDYMMKQDEMDNNMMLGAGDGMDGKLDESSARLLLDSAPSKVISNEMTVQVKCSLAYMDFEGRSDGRSVKSVIAHVAPLKLVLVHGSAEATEHLKMHCAKNSDLHVYAPQIEETIDVTSDLCAYKVQLSEKLMSNVLSKKLGEHEIAWVDSGVGKVDEKLTLLPPSSTPAAHKSVLVGDLKLADFKQFLANKGLQVEFAGGALRCGEYITVRKIGDSNQKGSTGSQQIVVEGPLCEDYYKIRELLYSQFFLL
;
A
#
# COMPACT_ATOMS: atom_id res chain seq x y z
N MET A 1 -5.81 2.44 -34.95
CA MET A 1 -4.66 1.92 -34.18
C MET A 1 -4.03 0.80 -34.98
N GLN A 2 -2.84 1.02 -35.55
CA GLN A 2 -2.04 -0.05 -36.16
C GLN A 2 -1.39 -0.84 -35.03
N LEU A 3 -1.73 -2.12 -34.91
CA LEU A 3 -1.05 -3.04 -34.01
C LEU A 3 0.05 -3.72 -34.83
N THR A 4 1.31 -3.43 -34.51
CA THR A 4 2.48 -4.06 -35.13
C THR A 4 2.78 -5.35 -34.37
N ALA A 5 2.50 -6.50 -34.96
CA ALA A 5 2.89 -7.81 -34.42
C ALA A 5 3.98 -8.43 -35.31
N LEU A 6 5.15 -8.71 -34.73
CA LEU A 6 6.24 -9.45 -35.36
C LEU A 6 5.94 -10.95 -35.23
N LEU A 7 5.59 -11.61 -36.33
CA LEU A 7 5.50 -13.07 -36.40
C LEU A 7 6.74 -13.61 -37.14
N TYR A 8 7.50 -14.49 -36.49
CA TYR A 8 8.58 -15.25 -37.10
C TYR A 8 8.06 -16.63 -37.53
N PHE A 9 8.23 -16.99 -38.80
CA PHE A 9 8.01 -18.35 -39.31
C PHE A 9 9.33 -18.93 -39.82
N LEU A 10 9.71 -20.11 -39.33
CA LEU A 10 10.79 -20.95 -39.86
C LEU A 10 10.17 -22.04 -40.73
N LEU A 11 10.63 -22.17 -41.98
CA LEU A 11 10.24 -23.22 -42.93
C LEU A 11 11.41 -24.19 -43.13
N PRO A 12 11.28 -25.50 -42.85
CA PRO A 12 12.32 -26.47 -43.16
C PRO A 12 12.17 -27.09 -44.57
N SER A 13 13.30 -27.42 -45.18
CA SER A 13 13.45 -28.09 -46.49
C SER A 13 13.44 -29.62 -46.35
N ALA A 14 13.04 -30.31 -47.43
CA ALA A 14 12.69 -31.73 -47.51
C ALA A 14 13.86 -32.75 -47.51
N GLY A 15 13.58 -33.95 -46.95
CA GLY A 15 14.29 -35.24 -47.10
C GLY A 15 15.18 -35.61 -45.90
N SER A 16 15.23 -36.82 -45.33
CA SER A 16 14.64 -38.15 -45.59
C SER A 16 14.77 -39.03 -44.32
N HIS A 17 13.68 -39.74 -43.96
CA HIS A 17 13.44 -40.86 -42.99
C HIS A 17 14.58 -41.39 -42.08
N VAL A 18 14.39 -41.75 -40.80
CA VAL A 18 13.45 -42.71 -40.13
C VAL A 18 13.50 -42.40 -38.60
N GLY A 19 12.47 -42.50 -37.75
CA GLY A 19 11.12 -43.05 -37.86
C GLY A 19 10.24 -42.71 -36.64
N GLY A 20 8.95 -43.09 -36.73
CA GLY A 20 7.98 -43.11 -35.62
C GLY A 20 6.87 -42.06 -35.69
N ASN A 21 5.78 -42.35 -36.42
CA ASN A 21 4.48 -41.64 -36.54
C ASN A 21 4.50 -40.28 -37.29
N VAL A 22 4.27 -40.35 -38.61
CA VAL A 22 4.15 -39.21 -39.54
C VAL A 22 2.80 -39.31 -40.26
N ASP A 23 1.70 -39.08 -39.55
CA ASP A 23 0.35 -39.25 -40.10
C ASP A 23 -0.47 -37.97 -40.03
N ILE A 24 -0.33 -37.10 -41.03
CA ILE A 24 -1.49 -36.48 -41.72
C ILE A 24 -1.11 -36.27 -43.20
N LEU A 25 -1.48 -37.23 -44.06
CA LEU A 25 -1.47 -37.05 -45.52
C LEU A 25 -2.69 -36.20 -45.93
N ILE A 26 -2.46 -35.05 -46.58
CA ILE A 26 -3.52 -34.29 -47.28
C ILE A 26 -3.11 -33.97 -48.73
N ASP A 27 -2.33 -34.84 -49.36
CA ASP A 27 -1.99 -34.65 -50.77
C ASP A 27 -3.08 -35.29 -51.65
N GLY A 28 -3.79 -34.46 -52.43
CA GLY A 28 -4.83 -34.87 -53.39
C GLY A 28 -6.30 -34.68 -52.98
N PHE A 29 -6.61 -34.13 -51.80
CA PHE A 29 -8.00 -33.87 -51.37
C PHE A 29 -8.35 -32.37 -51.40
N VAL A 30 -9.47 -32.01 -52.05
CA VAL A 30 -10.05 -30.66 -51.97
C VAL A 30 -10.98 -30.61 -50.77
N SER A 31 -10.58 -29.86 -49.74
CA SER A 31 -11.39 -29.70 -48.53
C SER A 31 -12.65 -28.88 -48.80
N PRO A 32 -13.84 -29.27 -48.29
CA PRO A 32 -15.07 -28.49 -48.45
C PRO A 32 -14.95 -27.08 -47.84
N VAL A 33 -15.70 -26.12 -48.38
CA VAL A 33 -15.69 -24.70 -47.95
C VAL A 33 -16.05 -24.46 -46.47
N THR A 34 -16.53 -25.49 -45.76
CA THR A 34 -16.84 -25.45 -44.32
C THR A 34 -15.75 -26.05 -43.43
N SER A 35 -14.61 -26.51 -43.99
CA SER A 35 -13.54 -27.09 -43.19
C SER A 35 -12.72 -26.02 -42.49
N ILE A 36 -12.56 -26.16 -41.17
CA ILE A 36 -11.60 -25.39 -40.39
C ILE A 36 -10.24 -26.08 -40.57
N ALA A 37 -9.19 -25.32 -40.91
CA ALA A 37 -7.83 -25.83 -41.07
C ALA A 37 -7.38 -26.63 -39.82
N PRO A 38 -6.46 -27.60 -39.95
CA PRO A 38 -5.98 -28.34 -38.78
C PRO A 38 -5.37 -27.34 -37.80
N MET A 39 -6.06 -27.11 -36.69
CA MET A 39 -5.42 -26.54 -35.51
C MET A 39 -4.33 -27.53 -35.14
N PHE A 40 -3.12 -27.02 -35.03
CA PHE A 40 -1.98 -27.66 -34.37
C PHE A 40 -2.48 -28.61 -33.25
N PRO A 41 -1.98 -29.85 -33.12
CA PRO A 41 -2.55 -30.83 -32.18
C PRO A 41 -2.70 -30.22 -30.79
N PHE A 42 -3.93 -29.82 -30.46
CA PHE A 42 -4.26 -29.29 -29.15
C PHE A 42 -4.70 -30.49 -28.32
N PHE A 43 -3.75 -31.01 -27.55
CA PHE A 43 -4.07 -31.95 -26.50
C PHE A 43 -4.49 -31.12 -25.31
N GLU A 44 -5.78 -31.15 -24.98
CA GLU A 44 -6.29 -30.55 -23.75
C GLU A 44 -5.65 -31.30 -22.59
N ASN A 45 -4.72 -30.64 -21.89
CA ASN A 45 -4.09 -31.23 -20.72
C ASN A 45 -5.10 -31.17 -19.57
N THR A 46 -5.89 -32.22 -19.40
CA THR A 46 -6.81 -32.36 -18.28
C THR A 46 -5.99 -32.65 -17.04
N ALA A 47 -5.49 -31.59 -16.41
CA ALA A 47 -4.85 -31.70 -15.11
C ALA A 47 -5.93 -31.74 -14.02
N ASP A 48 -5.84 -32.73 -13.13
CA ASP A 48 -6.71 -32.80 -11.96
C ASP A 48 -6.23 -31.80 -10.91
N TRP A 49 -7.15 -31.06 -10.27
CA TRP A 49 -6.82 -30.05 -9.27
C TRP A 49 -7.39 -30.46 -7.90
N ASP A 50 -6.59 -30.35 -6.85
CA ASP A 50 -7.00 -30.51 -5.45
C ASP A 50 -6.96 -29.19 -4.68
N ASP A 51 -7.31 -29.23 -3.39
CA ASP A 51 -7.36 -28.06 -2.50
C ASP A 51 -5.99 -27.35 -2.30
N PHE A 52 -4.90 -27.95 -2.78
CA PHE A 52 -3.53 -27.44 -2.67
C PHE A 52 -2.86 -27.15 -4.03
N GLY A 53 -3.50 -27.50 -5.17
CA GLY A 53 -3.04 -27.14 -6.51
C GLY A 53 -3.24 -28.22 -7.57
N GLU A 54 -2.45 -28.17 -8.63
CA GLU A 54 -2.43 -29.19 -9.68
C GLU A 54 -1.86 -30.51 -9.12
N VAL A 55 -2.61 -31.61 -9.30
CA VAL A 55 -2.24 -32.94 -8.82
C VAL A 55 -1.07 -33.44 -9.67
N ILE A 56 0.09 -33.58 -9.04
CA ILE A 56 1.33 -34.02 -9.68
C ILE A 56 1.23 -35.53 -9.98
N ASN A 57 1.32 -35.93 -11.26
CA ASN A 57 1.32 -37.34 -11.65
C ASN A 57 2.68 -38.00 -11.30
N PRO A 58 2.73 -39.03 -10.43
CA PRO A 58 3.99 -39.67 -10.02
C PRO A 58 4.76 -40.33 -11.18
N ASP A 59 4.06 -40.73 -12.24
CA ASP A 59 4.65 -41.40 -13.40
C ASP A 59 5.57 -40.46 -14.22
N ASP A 60 5.36 -39.14 -14.15
CA ASP A 60 6.21 -38.14 -14.81
C ASP A 60 7.61 -38.05 -14.18
N TYR A 61 7.77 -38.56 -12.95
CA TYR A 61 9.02 -38.54 -12.20
C TYR A 61 9.66 -39.93 -12.08
N MET A 62 9.02 -40.96 -12.62
CA MET A 62 9.57 -42.31 -12.66
C MET A 62 10.48 -42.48 -13.87
N MET A 63 11.79 -42.41 -13.62
CA MET A 63 12.81 -42.80 -14.60
C MET A 63 12.55 -44.25 -15.05
N LYS A 64 12.16 -44.44 -16.31
CA LYS A 64 12.06 -45.76 -16.91
C LYS A 64 13.47 -46.36 -16.98
N GLN A 65 13.60 -47.58 -16.45
CA GLN A 65 14.87 -48.30 -16.28
C GLN A 65 15.70 -48.42 -17.59
N ASP A 66 15.07 -48.27 -18.76
CA ASP A 66 15.71 -48.33 -20.07
C ASP A 66 16.65 -47.13 -20.36
N GLU A 67 16.56 -46.03 -19.60
CA GLU A 67 17.45 -44.87 -19.75
C GLU A 67 18.74 -44.95 -18.91
N MET A 68 18.83 -45.92 -17.98
CA MET A 68 20.04 -46.10 -17.15
C MET A 68 21.26 -46.57 -17.95
N ASP A 69 21.07 -47.28 -19.06
CA ASP A 69 22.19 -47.81 -19.87
C ASP A 69 22.87 -46.71 -20.71
N ASN A 70 22.19 -45.59 -21.02
CA ASN A 70 22.79 -44.46 -21.72
C ASN A 70 23.52 -43.48 -20.79
N ASN A 71 23.21 -43.49 -19.49
CA ASN A 71 23.73 -42.50 -18.54
C ASN A 71 25.02 -42.94 -17.82
N MET A 72 25.52 -44.16 -18.06
CA MET A 72 26.73 -44.67 -17.38
C MET A 72 28.07 -44.27 -18.04
N MET A 73 28.05 -43.43 -19.09
CA MET A 73 29.26 -42.90 -19.76
C MET A 73 29.68 -41.48 -19.31
N LEU A 74 28.94 -40.81 -18.43
CA LEU A 74 29.32 -39.50 -17.89
C LEU A 74 29.55 -39.60 -16.38
N GLY A 75 30.79 -39.99 -16.05
CA GLY A 75 31.25 -40.18 -14.69
C GLY A 75 31.16 -38.91 -13.82
N ALA A 76 30.53 -39.11 -12.68
CA ALA A 76 30.87 -38.63 -11.33
C ALA A 76 31.68 -37.31 -11.19
N GLY A 77 31.08 -36.33 -10.53
CA GLY A 77 31.83 -35.38 -9.70
C GLY A 77 31.23 -33.98 -9.56
N ASP A 78 30.47 -33.78 -8.48
CA ASP A 78 30.52 -32.59 -7.61
C ASP A 78 29.93 -31.24 -8.09
N GLY A 79 29.25 -30.57 -7.15
CA GLY A 79 29.03 -29.12 -7.19
C GLY A 79 27.70 -28.63 -7.77
N MET A 80 26.75 -28.36 -6.87
CA MET A 80 25.56 -27.55 -7.10
C MET A 80 25.96 -26.11 -7.51
N ASP A 81 26.04 -25.79 -8.80
CA ASP A 81 26.07 -24.41 -9.30
C ASP A 81 24.96 -24.22 -10.34
N GLY A 82 24.01 -23.36 -10.02
CA GLY A 82 22.84 -23.04 -10.83
C GLY A 82 23.19 -22.17 -12.03
N LYS A 83 23.96 -22.72 -12.97
CA LYS A 83 23.99 -22.21 -14.34
C LYS A 83 22.92 -22.95 -15.12
N LEU A 84 21.77 -22.30 -15.27
CA LEU A 84 20.86 -22.59 -16.38
C LEU A 84 21.71 -22.63 -17.64
N ASP A 85 21.75 -23.81 -18.22
CA ASP A 85 22.66 -24.20 -19.27
C ASP A 85 22.40 -23.33 -20.51
N GLU A 86 23.22 -22.28 -20.67
CA GLU A 86 23.28 -21.43 -21.87
C GLU A 86 23.54 -22.28 -23.13
N SER A 87 23.98 -23.53 -22.98
CA SER A 87 24.17 -24.50 -24.06
C SER A 87 22.85 -25.04 -24.59
N SER A 88 21.80 -25.22 -23.77
CA SER A 88 20.53 -25.79 -24.25
C SER A 88 19.76 -24.79 -25.13
N ALA A 89 19.85 -23.49 -24.84
CA ALA A 89 19.29 -22.44 -25.69
C ALA A 89 20.09 -22.24 -27.00
N ARG A 90 21.39 -22.52 -26.99
CA ARG A 90 22.24 -22.48 -28.19
C ARG A 90 22.01 -23.66 -29.14
N LEU A 91 21.51 -24.80 -28.66
CA LEU A 91 21.21 -25.97 -29.48
C LEU A 91 19.93 -25.84 -30.33
N LEU A 92 19.09 -24.83 -30.06
CA LEU A 92 17.89 -24.53 -30.86
C LEU A 92 18.11 -23.45 -31.93
N LEU A 93 19.27 -22.79 -31.93
CA LEU A 93 19.67 -21.92 -33.02
C LEU A 93 20.30 -22.80 -34.09
N ASP A 94 19.47 -23.17 -35.07
CA ASP A 94 19.94 -23.76 -36.32
C ASP A 94 21.17 -22.98 -36.81
N SER A 95 22.30 -23.68 -36.91
CA SER A 95 23.61 -23.10 -37.27
C SER A 95 23.66 -22.55 -38.71
N ALA A 96 22.55 -22.63 -39.43
CA ALA A 96 22.36 -22.04 -40.74
C ALA A 96 22.34 -20.49 -40.67
N PRO A 97 23.04 -19.80 -41.59
CA PRO A 97 23.01 -18.34 -41.65
C PRO A 97 21.60 -17.85 -42.01
N SER A 98 20.98 -17.09 -41.10
CA SER A 98 19.67 -16.47 -41.32
C SER A 98 19.80 -15.00 -41.73
N LYS A 99 18.81 -14.50 -42.49
CA LYS A 99 18.71 -13.10 -42.90
C LYS A 99 17.36 -12.55 -42.44
N VAL A 100 17.36 -11.45 -41.69
CA VAL A 100 16.12 -10.75 -41.30
C VAL A 100 15.55 -10.03 -42.52
N ILE A 101 14.28 -10.30 -42.83
CA ILE A 101 13.51 -9.61 -43.86
C ILE A 101 12.29 -9.00 -43.17
N SER A 102 12.17 -7.68 -43.23
CA SER A 102 10.95 -6.97 -42.81
C SER A 102 10.04 -6.75 -44.01
N ASN A 103 8.74 -6.98 -43.83
CA ASN A 103 7.73 -6.71 -44.85
C ASN A 103 6.50 -6.09 -44.19
N GLU A 104 5.92 -5.07 -44.82
CA GLU A 104 4.68 -4.44 -44.36
C GLU A 104 3.49 -5.06 -45.08
N MET A 105 2.55 -5.64 -44.33
CA MET A 105 1.36 -6.27 -44.88
C MET A 105 0.12 -5.76 -44.17
N THR A 106 -0.92 -5.46 -44.94
CA THR A 106 -2.25 -5.14 -44.38
C THR A 106 -3.00 -6.44 -44.14
N VAL A 107 -3.32 -6.73 -42.87
CA VAL A 107 -4.05 -7.94 -42.47
C VAL A 107 -5.49 -7.58 -42.10
N GLN A 108 -6.46 -8.34 -42.62
CA GLN A 108 -7.86 -8.19 -42.23
C GLN A 108 -8.12 -8.98 -40.94
N VAL A 109 -8.20 -8.28 -39.80
CA VAL A 109 -8.48 -8.89 -38.50
C VAL A 109 -9.96 -9.26 -38.40
N LYS A 110 -10.27 -10.56 -38.35
CA LYS A 110 -11.63 -11.12 -38.19
C LYS A 110 -11.78 -11.86 -36.86
N CYS A 111 -11.38 -11.23 -35.76
CA CYS A 111 -11.58 -11.75 -34.41
C CYS A 111 -12.14 -10.67 -33.48
N SER A 112 -12.77 -11.09 -32.38
CA SER A 112 -13.19 -10.19 -31.32
C SER A 112 -11.99 -9.87 -30.43
N LEU A 113 -11.66 -8.59 -30.29
CA LEU A 113 -10.60 -8.13 -29.40
C LEU A 113 -11.22 -7.73 -28.06
N ALA A 114 -10.86 -8.42 -26.99
CA ALA A 114 -11.20 -8.05 -25.62
C ALA A 114 -9.91 -7.72 -24.86
N TYR A 115 -9.92 -6.62 -24.14
CA TYR A 115 -8.83 -6.26 -23.23
C TYR A 115 -9.17 -6.77 -21.83
N MET A 116 -8.25 -7.53 -21.24
CA MET A 116 -8.34 -8.01 -19.87
C MET A 116 -7.12 -7.48 -19.12
N ASP A 117 -7.37 -6.80 -18.00
CA ASP A 117 -6.31 -6.19 -17.22
C ASP A 117 -5.76 -7.18 -16.18
N PHE A 118 -4.50 -7.56 -16.37
CA PHE A 118 -3.74 -8.42 -15.46
C PHE A 118 -2.48 -7.71 -14.94
N GLU A 119 -2.45 -6.37 -14.94
CA GLU A 119 -1.27 -5.60 -14.53
C GLU A 119 -1.02 -5.61 -13.01
N GLY A 120 -2.02 -6.01 -12.21
CA GLY A 120 -1.91 -6.13 -10.75
C GLY A 120 -1.70 -4.80 -10.01
N ARG A 121 -2.05 -3.67 -10.63
CA ARG A 121 -1.89 -2.34 -10.02
C ARG A 121 -3.02 -1.99 -9.07
N SER A 122 -2.71 -1.13 -8.09
CA SER A 122 -3.72 -0.60 -7.19
C SER A 122 -4.69 0.31 -7.92
N ASP A 123 -5.98 0.06 -7.72
CA ASP A 123 -7.03 0.89 -8.28
C ASP A 123 -7.12 2.25 -7.57
N GLY A 124 -7.82 3.20 -8.19
CA GLY A 124 -7.97 4.55 -7.64
C GLY A 124 -8.65 4.60 -6.28
N ARG A 125 -9.49 3.62 -5.93
CA ARG A 125 -10.12 3.56 -4.60
C ARG A 125 -9.12 3.09 -3.54
N SER A 126 -8.33 2.06 -3.84
CA SER A 126 -7.29 1.58 -2.92
C SER A 126 -6.24 2.64 -2.65
N VAL A 127 -5.75 3.33 -3.68
CA VAL A 127 -4.76 4.42 -3.51
C VAL A 127 -5.30 5.53 -2.60
N LYS A 128 -6.56 5.95 -2.79
CA LYS A 128 -7.20 6.95 -1.91
C LYS A 128 -7.32 6.45 -0.47
N SER A 129 -7.66 5.18 -0.28
CA SER A 129 -7.74 4.57 1.06
C SER A 129 -6.38 4.51 1.74
N VAL A 130 -5.33 4.17 1.01
CA VAL A 130 -3.95 4.13 1.53
C VAL A 130 -3.49 5.52 1.95
N ILE A 131 -3.71 6.54 1.11
CA ILE A 131 -3.35 7.93 1.43
C ILE A 131 -4.10 8.41 2.68
N ALA A 132 -5.39 8.09 2.80
CA ALA A 132 -6.18 8.45 3.98
C ALA A 132 -5.68 7.77 5.27
N HIS A 133 -5.17 6.53 5.17
CA HIS A 133 -4.68 5.79 6.33
C HIS A 133 -3.26 6.20 6.73
N VAL A 134 -2.38 6.44 5.75
CA VAL A 134 -0.99 6.88 5.99
C VAL A 134 -0.94 8.33 6.48
N ALA A 135 -1.87 9.17 6.03
CA ALA A 135 -1.93 10.60 6.34
C ALA A 135 -0.57 11.33 6.18
N PRO A 136 0.04 11.29 4.98
CA PRO A 136 1.33 11.95 4.76
C PRO A 136 1.20 13.48 4.88
N LEU A 137 2.27 14.15 5.31
CA LEU A 137 2.35 15.62 5.37
C LEU A 137 2.67 16.24 3.99
N LYS A 138 3.51 15.55 3.22
CA LYS A 138 3.90 15.91 1.86
C LYS A 138 3.73 14.68 0.96
N LEU A 139 3.11 14.87 -0.19
CA LEU A 139 2.85 13.82 -1.18
C LEU A 139 3.38 14.27 -2.55
N VAL A 140 4.14 13.40 -3.21
CA VAL A 140 4.60 13.63 -4.58
C VAL A 140 3.96 12.57 -5.48
N LEU A 141 3.24 13.02 -6.49
CA LEU A 141 2.60 12.17 -7.49
C LEU A 141 3.52 12.05 -8.70
N VAL A 142 4.01 10.85 -8.95
CA VAL A 142 4.86 10.51 -10.10
C VAL A 142 4.19 9.44 -10.95
N HIS A 143 4.55 9.39 -12.23
CA HIS A 143 4.18 8.33 -13.16
C HIS A 143 2.66 8.07 -13.28
N GLY A 144 1.97 8.89 -14.07
CA GLY A 144 0.55 8.70 -14.39
C GLY A 144 0.16 9.53 -15.62
N SER A 145 -0.99 9.24 -16.21
CA SER A 145 -1.56 10.14 -17.22
C SER A 145 -1.86 11.50 -16.57
N ALA A 146 -1.78 12.58 -17.36
CA ALA A 146 -2.04 13.93 -16.87
C ALA A 146 -3.44 14.04 -16.21
N GLU A 147 -4.44 13.36 -16.79
CA GLU A 147 -5.80 13.30 -16.25
C GLU A 147 -5.88 12.58 -14.91
N ALA A 148 -5.19 11.44 -14.75
CA ALA A 148 -5.22 10.66 -13.52
C ALA A 148 -4.50 11.39 -12.37
N THR A 149 -3.34 11.99 -12.66
CA THR A 149 -2.55 12.75 -11.70
C THR A 149 -3.31 13.97 -11.20
N GLU A 150 -3.95 14.73 -12.10
CA GLU A 150 -4.75 15.89 -11.71
C GLU A 150 -5.98 15.48 -10.89
N HIS A 151 -6.64 14.39 -11.25
CA HIS A 151 -7.78 13.87 -10.48
C HIS A 151 -7.39 13.46 -9.05
N LEU A 152 -6.24 12.81 -8.87
CA LEU A 152 -5.74 12.44 -7.55
C LEU A 152 -5.30 13.68 -6.76
N LYS A 153 -4.63 14.64 -7.41
CA LYS A 153 -4.24 15.92 -6.82
C LYS A 153 -5.44 16.71 -6.31
N MET A 154 -6.51 16.82 -7.11
CA MET A 154 -7.77 17.46 -6.70
C MET A 154 -8.43 16.76 -5.51
N HIS A 155 -8.34 15.42 -5.44
CA HIS A 155 -8.86 14.68 -4.30
C HIS A 155 -8.07 14.97 -3.02
N CYS A 156 -6.74 14.96 -3.11
CA CYS A 156 -5.85 15.24 -1.99
C CYS A 156 -5.94 16.70 -1.52
N ALA A 157 -6.16 17.65 -2.43
CA ALA A 157 -6.35 19.08 -2.10
C ALA A 157 -7.60 19.38 -1.26
N LYS A 158 -8.57 18.45 -1.17
CA LYS A 158 -9.70 18.57 -0.25
C LYS A 158 -9.27 18.49 1.22
N ASN A 159 -8.11 17.88 1.50
CA ASN A 159 -7.51 17.84 2.81
C ASN A 159 -6.54 19.02 2.92
N SER A 160 -6.86 20.01 3.76
CA SER A 160 -6.10 21.25 3.90
C SER A 160 -4.66 21.06 4.36
N ASP A 161 -4.38 19.94 5.03
CA ASP A 161 -3.13 19.73 5.78
C ASP A 161 -2.07 18.99 4.96
N LEU A 162 -2.41 18.58 3.73
CA LEU A 162 -1.54 17.79 2.86
C LEU A 162 -0.98 18.64 1.71
N HIS A 163 0.34 18.77 1.65
CA HIS A 163 1.02 19.41 0.52
C HIS A 163 1.26 18.40 -0.63
N VAL A 164 0.63 18.64 -1.78
CA VAL A 164 0.69 17.73 -2.94
C VAL A 164 1.48 18.35 -4.09
N TYR A 165 2.48 17.61 -4.59
CA TYR A 165 3.29 17.97 -5.75
C TYR A 165 3.04 16.99 -6.90
N ALA A 166 2.98 17.50 -8.13
CA ALA A 166 2.81 16.70 -9.34
C ALA A 166 3.76 17.22 -10.42
N PRO A 167 5.06 16.89 -10.33
CA PRO A 167 6.07 17.40 -11.26
C PRO A 167 5.91 16.83 -12.66
N GLN A 168 6.20 17.66 -13.67
CA GLN A 168 6.33 17.22 -15.06
C GLN A 168 7.67 16.51 -15.31
N ILE A 169 7.78 15.84 -16.47
CA ILE A 169 9.03 15.24 -16.92
C ILE A 169 10.10 16.35 -16.95
N GLU A 170 11.27 16.07 -16.35
CA GLU A 170 12.40 17.00 -16.17
C GLU A 170 12.17 18.16 -15.19
N GLU A 171 11.04 18.22 -14.47
CA GLU A 171 10.83 19.19 -13.40
C GLU A 171 11.48 18.71 -12.09
N THR A 172 12.24 19.59 -11.43
CA THR A 172 12.82 19.33 -10.11
C THR A 172 12.01 20.06 -9.05
N ILE A 173 11.58 19.33 -8.02
CA ILE A 173 10.86 19.89 -6.87
C ILE A 173 11.70 19.80 -5.60
N ASP A 174 11.73 20.89 -4.83
CA ASP A 174 12.31 20.88 -3.50
C ASP A 174 11.26 20.48 -2.47
N VAL A 175 11.44 19.30 -1.87
CA VAL A 175 10.52 18.73 -0.87
C VAL A 175 11.13 18.86 0.54
N THR A 176 12.24 19.58 0.70
CA THR A 176 12.92 19.73 1.98
C THR A 176 11.97 20.32 3.03
N SER A 177 11.90 19.67 4.18
CA SER A 177 11.21 20.18 5.37
C SER A 177 12.26 20.65 6.35
N ASP A 178 12.18 21.89 6.80
CA ASP A 178 13.08 22.47 7.82
C ASP A 178 12.74 21.95 9.24
N LEU A 179 12.67 20.63 9.40
CA LEU A 179 12.57 19.98 10.69
C LEU A 179 13.97 19.85 11.26
N CYS A 180 14.40 20.86 12.03
CA CYS A 180 15.62 20.77 12.81
C CYS A 180 15.44 19.79 13.97
N ALA A 181 15.74 18.51 13.71
CA ALA A 181 15.75 17.48 14.73
C ALA A 181 17.10 17.51 15.47
N TYR A 182 17.07 17.87 16.75
CA TYR A 182 18.24 17.83 17.62
C TYR A 182 18.12 16.69 18.62
N LYS A 183 19.18 15.90 18.75
CA LYS A 183 19.28 14.92 19.83
C LYS A 183 19.76 15.62 21.09
N VAL A 184 18.85 15.80 22.03
CA VAL A 184 19.14 16.40 23.34
C VAL A 184 19.06 15.35 24.44
N GLN A 185 19.93 15.44 25.44
CA GLN A 185 19.90 14.57 26.62
C GLN A 185 19.12 15.27 27.73
N LEU A 186 18.16 14.60 28.38
CA LEU A 186 17.57 15.13 29.61
C LEU A 186 18.53 14.90 30.78
N SER A 187 18.75 15.94 31.60
CA SER A 187 19.46 15.77 32.86
C SER A 187 18.62 15.01 33.89
N GLU A 188 19.27 14.20 34.73
CA GLU A 188 18.61 13.41 35.78
C GLU A 188 17.80 14.28 36.75
N LYS A 189 18.34 15.47 37.08
CA LYS A 189 17.67 16.47 37.94
C LYS A 189 16.40 17.05 37.32
N LEU A 190 16.34 17.16 35.99
CA LEU A 190 15.13 17.59 35.31
C LEU A 190 14.11 16.46 35.34
N MET A 191 14.55 15.24 35.01
CA MET A 191 13.71 14.05 34.95
C MET A 191 13.00 13.76 36.28
N SER A 192 13.69 13.94 37.42
CA SER A 192 13.08 13.76 38.74
C SER A 192 11.98 14.77 39.08
N ASN A 193 11.95 15.92 38.42
CA ASN A 193 10.98 16.99 38.67
C ASN A 193 9.81 16.99 37.67
N VAL A 194 9.86 16.14 36.64
CA VAL A 194 8.79 16.06 35.64
C VAL A 194 7.57 15.35 36.23
N LEU A 195 6.44 16.03 36.24
CA LEU A 195 5.15 15.48 36.64
C LEU A 195 4.50 14.82 35.42
N SER A 196 4.75 13.52 35.22
CA SER A 196 4.11 12.77 34.14
C SER A 196 2.64 12.44 34.46
N LYS A 197 1.78 12.57 33.46
CA LYS A 197 0.39 12.12 33.48
C LYS A 197 0.22 11.02 32.44
N LYS A 198 -0.35 9.88 32.82
CA LYS A 198 -0.56 8.76 31.92
C LYS A 198 -1.82 8.97 31.06
N LEU A 199 -1.64 9.06 29.74
CA LEU A 199 -2.68 9.13 28.71
C LEU A 199 -2.70 7.81 27.92
N GLY A 200 -3.59 6.88 28.31
CA GLY A 200 -3.67 5.55 27.70
C GLY A 200 -2.38 4.77 27.93
N GLU A 201 -1.70 4.39 26.83
CA GLU A 201 -0.39 3.71 26.86
C GLU A 201 0.80 4.68 26.96
N HIS A 202 0.58 5.99 26.81
CA HIS A 202 1.64 6.99 26.77
C HIS A 202 1.65 7.84 28.04
N GLU A 203 2.80 8.41 28.39
CA GLU A 203 2.90 9.42 29.45
C GLU A 203 3.23 10.78 28.84
N ILE A 204 2.49 11.80 29.28
CA ILE A 204 2.61 13.18 28.81
C ILE A 204 3.02 14.08 29.98
N ALA A 205 3.89 15.05 29.73
CA ALA A 205 4.33 15.99 30.74
C ALA A 205 4.74 17.33 30.12
N TRP A 206 4.49 18.41 30.86
CA TRP A 206 5.11 19.71 30.57
C TRP A 206 6.53 19.74 31.11
N VAL A 207 7.47 20.19 30.29
CA VAL A 207 8.88 20.31 30.67
C VAL A 207 9.41 21.66 30.21
N ASP A 208 9.74 22.51 31.17
CA ASP A 208 10.58 23.68 30.94
C ASP A 208 12.02 23.35 31.26
N SER A 209 12.94 23.78 30.40
CA SER A 209 14.35 23.54 30.63
C SER A 209 15.22 24.61 29.97
N GLY A 210 16.37 24.87 30.58
CA GLY A 210 17.45 25.61 29.94
C GLY A 210 18.28 24.65 29.08
N VAL A 211 18.68 25.08 27.90
CA VAL A 211 19.60 24.30 27.05
C VAL A 211 21.04 24.61 27.46
N GLY A 212 21.80 23.58 27.83
CA GLY A 212 23.23 23.67 28.12
C GLY A 212 24.05 22.68 27.28
N LYS A 213 25.37 22.85 27.27
CA LYS A 213 26.32 21.90 26.67
C LYS A 213 27.10 21.22 27.80
N VAL A 214 26.92 19.91 27.96
CA VAL A 214 27.63 19.09 28.97
C VAL A 214 28.31 17.95 28.21
N ASP A 215 29.63 17.77 28.40
CA ASP A 215 30.42 16.74 27.71
C ASP A 215 30.21 16.70 26.19
N GLU A 216 30.25 17.89 25.57
CA GLU A 216 30.02 18.09 24.14
C GLU A 216 28.61 17.77 23.61
N LYS A 217 27.69 17.31 24.46
CA LYS A 217 26.29 17.02 24.10
C LYS A 217 25.36 18.13 24.57
N LEU A 218 24.31 18.39 23.78
CA LEU A 218 23.23 19.28 24.17
C LEU A 218 22.38 18.59 25.24
N THR A 219 22.30 19.22 26.41
CA THR A 219 21.63 18.66 27.58
C THR A 219 20.60 19.66 28.13
N LEU A 220 19.40 19.18 28.44
CA LEU A 220 18.33 19.96 29.06
C LEU A 220 18.53 19.99 30.57
N LEU A 221 18.75 21.19 31.10
CA LEU A 221 19.00 21.48 32.51
C LEU A 221 17.74 22.07 33.16
N PRO A 222 17.55 21.90 34.48
CA PRO A 222 16.46 22.54 35.19
C PRO A 222 16.48 24.06 34.97
N PRO A 223 15.32 24.69 34.77
CA PRO A 223 15.23 26.11 34.49
C PRO A 223 15.76 26.91 35.69
N SER A 224 16.57 27.94 35.42
CA SER A 224 17.18 28.78 36.46
C SER A 224 16.18 29.75 37.13
N SER A 225 14.97 29.86 36.58
CA SER A 225 13.89 30.72 37.07
C SER A 225 12.57 29.94 37.03
N THR A 226 11.63 30.30 37.90
CA THR A 226 10.28 29.73 37.89
C THR A 226 9.59 30.10 36.56
N PRO A 227 9.24 29.13 35.71
CA PRO A 227 8.57 29.42 34.46
C PRO A 227 7.15 29.96 34.70
N ALA A 228 6.64 30.72 33.74
CA ALA A 228 5.27 31.21 33.77
C ALA A 228 4.28 30.04 33.68
N ALA A 229 3.13 30.15 34.36
CA ALA A 229 2.11 29.11 34.33
C ALA A 229 1.68 28.80 32.88
N HIS A 230 1.78 27.52 32.49
CA HIS A 230 1.36 27.09 31.16
C HIS A 230 -0.14 27.29 30.96
N LYS A 231 -0.52 27.64 29.73
CA LYS A 231 -1.93 27.62 29.32
C LYS A 231 -2.38 26.17 29.30
N SER A 232 -3.49 25.88 29.98
CA SER A 232 -4.05 24.52 30.02
C SER A 232 -4.32 24.00 28.61
N VAL A 233 -3.65 22.93 28.23
CA VAL A 233 -3.92 22.23 26.97
C VAL A 233 -4.69 20.96 27.28
N LEU A 234 -5.85 20.81 26.64
CA LEU A 234 -6.65 19.59 26.72
C LEU A 234 -6.04 18.57 25.77
N VAL A 235 -5.40 17.55 26.34
CA VAL A 235 -4.81 16.46 25.54
C VAL A 235 -5.76 15.25 25.59
N GLY A 236 -6.17 14.80 24.41
CA GLY A 236 -7.06 13.66 24.22
C GLY A 236 -8.28 13.98 23.36
N ASP A 237 -8.70 13.01 22.55
CA ASP A 237 -9.94 13.10 21.77
C ASP A 237 -11.14 12.73 22.63
N LEU A 238 -11.93 13.72 23.04
CA LEU A 238 -13.21 13.42 23.69
C LEU A 238 -14.28 13.13 22.65
N LYS A 239 -14.74 11.88 22.66
CA LYS A 239 -15.96 11.47 22.00
C LYS A 239 -17.13 11.76 22.93
N LEU A 240 -18.02 12.65 22.48
CA LEU A 240 -19.24 12.99 23.23
C LEU A 240 -20.13 11.74 23.49
N ALA A 241 -20.08 10.72 22.63
CA ALA A 241 -20.77 9.45 22.86
C ALA A 241 -20.28 8.71 24.11
N ASP A 242 -18.97 8.61 24.29
CA ASP A 242 -18.36 7.93 25.43
C ASP A 242 -18.58 8.75 26.71
N PHE A 243 -18.48 10.08 26.61
CA PHE A 243 -18.77 10.99 27.71
C PHE A 243 -20.24 10.91 28.16
N LYS A 244 -21.20 10.75 27.22
CA LYS A 244 -22.61 10.50 27.56
C LYS A 244 -22.77 9.25 28.42
N GLN A 245 -22.17 8.14 28.01
CA GLN A 245 -22.25 6.89 28.76
C GLN A 245 -21.61 7.04 30.14
N PHE A 246 -20.47 7.73 30.24
CA PHE A 246 -19.80 7.99 31.51
C PHE A 246 -20.66 8.80 32.48
N LEU A 247 -21.30 9.88 32.00
CA LEU A 247 -22.19 10.69 32.82
C LEU A 247 -23.47 9.93 33.22
N ALA A 248 -24.03 9.14 32.31
CA ALA A 248 -25.19 8.28 32.60
C ALA A 248 -24.87 7.23 33.67
N ASN A 249 -23.68 6.62 33.62
CA ASN A 249 -23.22 5.68 34.64
C ASN A 249 -23.04 6.33 36.03
N LYS A 250 -22.78 7.64 36.08
CA LYS A 250 -22.73 8.41 37.32
C LYS A 250 -24.10 8.95 37.77
N GLY A 251 -25.18 8.54 37.10
CA GLY A 251 -26.56 8.86 37.49
C GLY A 251 -27.06 10.23 37.01
N LEU A 252 -26.34 10.90 36.11
CA LEU A 252 -26.81 12.14 35.49
C LEU A 252 -27.69 11.82 34.28
N GLN A 253 -28.82 12.49 34.14
CA GLN A 253 -29.62 12.38 32.93
C GLN A 253 -28.92 13.11 31.79
N VAL A 254 -28.56 12.37 30.73
CA VAL A 254 -27.85 12.97 29.59
C VAL A 254 -28.51 12.55 28.29
N GLU A 255 -28.84 13.54 27.45
CA GLU A 255 -29.46 13.36 26.15
C GLU A 255 -28.62 14.03 25.05
N PHE A 256 -28.61 13.46 23.86
CA PHE A 256 -28.00 14.10 22.69
C PHE A 256 -29.06 14.96 22.01
N ALA A 257 -28.84 16.26 21.91
CA ALA A 257 -29.75 17.18 21.24
C ALA A 257 -28.94 18.19 20.41
N GLY A 258 -29.23 18.26 19.10
CA GLY A 258 -28.63 19.28 18.22
C GLY A 258 -27.10 19.27 18.14
N GLY A 259 -26.45 18.11 18.25
CA GLY A 259 -24.99 18.00 18.24
C GLY A 259 -24.30 18.38 19.56
N ALA A 260 -25.05 18.63 20.63
CA ALA A 260 -24.54 18.85 21.97
C ALA A 260 -25.09 17.79 22.95
N LEU A 261 -24.38 17.60 24.06
CA LEU A 261 -24.83 16.79 25.19
C LEU A 261 -25.59 17.68 26.16
N ARG A 262 -26.88 17.44 26.30
CA ARG A 262 -27.70 18.06 27.33
C ARG A 262 -27.61 17.22 28.60
N CYS A 263 -27.05 17.78 29.66
CA CYS A 263 -26.92 17.15 30.96
C CYS A 263 -27.93 17.79 31.92
N GLY A 264 -28.92 17.02 32.36
CA GLY A 264 -30.05 17.54 33.11
C GLY A 264 -30.92 18.49 32.30
N GLU A 265 -31.56 19.44 32.97
CA GLU A 265 -32.54 20.35 32.34
C GLU A 265 -31.89 21.62 31.76
N TYR A 266 -30.79 22.10 32.35
CA TYR A 266 -30.23 23.44 32.07
C TYR A 266 -28.75 23.48 31.63
N ILE A 267 -28.05 22.34 31.56
CA ILE A 267 -26.61 22.30 31.23
C ILE A 267 -26.41 21.65 29.86
N THR A 268 -25.63 22.31 29.02
CA THR A 268 -25.29 21.82 27.67
C THR A 268 -23.79 21.82 27.48
N VAL A 269 -23.23 20.68 27.09
CA VAL A 269 -21.83 20.48 26.75
C VAL A 269 -21.73 20.35 25.23
N ARG A 270 -21.03 21.27 24.58
CA ARG A 270 -20.81 21.28 23.13
C ARG A 270 -19.32 21.25 22.83
N LYS A 271 -18.94 20.44 21.83
CA LYS A 271 -17.61 20.50 21.23
C LYS A 271 -17.63 21.57 20.13
N ILE A 272 -16.86 22.64 20.33
CA ILE A 272 -16.58 23.69 19.35
C ILE A 272 -15.27 23.32 18.64
N GLY A 273 -15.40 22.90 17.39
CA GLY A 273 -14.31 22.57 16.50
C GLY A 273 -14.90 22.22 15.15
N ASP A 274 -14.17 22.46 14.06
CA ASP A 274 -14.64 22.14 12.73
C ASP A 274 -14.95 20.64 12.62
N SER A 275 -16.24 20.33 12.69
CA SER A 275 -16.79 18.97 12.65
C SER A 275 -16.42 18.15 11.40
N ASN A 276 -15.73 18.77 10.43
CA ASN A 276 -15.26 18.13 9.20
C ASN A 276 -13.81 17.63 9.24
N GLN A 277 -13.05 17.89 10.30
CA GLN A 277 -11.65 17.48 10.40
C GLN A 277 -11.51 16.31 11.37
N LYS A 278 -11.88 15.10 10.91
CA LYS A 278 -11.46 13.84 11.56
C LYS A 278 -9.94 13.72 11.39
N GLY A 279 -9.19 14.17 12.39
CA GLY A 279 -7.73 13.94 12.44
C GLY A 279 -6.87 15.19 12.60
N SER A 280 -7.45 16.39 12.67
CA SER A 280 -6.65 17.57 12.99
C SER A 280 -6.41 17.65 14.49
N THR A 281 -5.13 17.70 14.87
CA THR A 281 -4.60 18.10 16.18
C THR A 281 -4.89 19.56 16.53
N GLY A 282 -5.99 20.12 15.99
CA GLY A 282 -6.54 21.40 16.36
C GLY A 282 -7.13 21.36 17.75
N SER A 283 -6.93 22.43 18.51
CA SER A 283 -7.45 22.61 19.86
C SER A 283 -8.95 22.29 19.93
N GLN A 284 -9.30 21.13 20.50
CA GLN A 284 -10.68 20.76 20.73
C GLN A 284 -11.23 21.66 21.83
N GLN A 285 -11.99 22.69 21.46
CA GLN A 285 -12.56 23.60 22.42
C GLN A 285 -13.90 23.03 22.89
N ILE A 286 -14.04 22.76 24.18
CA ILE A 286 -15.32 22.31 24.74
C ILE A 286 -15.92 23.43 25.56
N VAL A 287 -17.18 23.70 25.28
CA VAL A 287 -17.95 24.72 25.96
C VAL A 287 -19.03 24.05 26.78
N VAL A 288 -19.02 24.36 28.07
CA VAL A 288 -20.07 23.97 29.01
C VAL A 288 -20.88 25.23 29.29
N GLU A 289 -22.12 25.25 28.81
CA GLU A 289 -23.09 26.32 29.00
C GLU A 289 -24.13 25.86 30.04
N GLY A 290 -24.42 26.69 31.04
CA GLY A 290 -25.46 26.40 32.02
C GLY A 290 -25.36 27.27 33.28
N PRO A 291 -26.40 27.26 34.14
CA PRO A 291 -26.38 27.95 35.41
C PRO A 291 -25.36 27.29 36.36
N LEU A 292 -24.72 28.12 37.20
CA LEU A 292 -23.80 27.67 38.25
C LEU A 292 -24.58 26.90 39.34
N CYS A 293 -24.72 25.59 39.14
CA CYS A 293 -25.36 24.65 40.06
C CYS A 293 -24.37 23.54 40.45
N GLU A 294 -24.70 22.74 41.47
CA GLU A 294 -23.85 21.61 41.87
C GLU A 294 -23.58 20.65 40.71
N ASP A 295 -24.58 20.42 39.87
CA ASP A 295 -24.45 19.53 38.72
C ASP A 295 -23.50 20.11 37.66
N TYR A 296 -23.46 21.44 37.51
CA TYR A 296 -22.47 22.11 36.64
C TYR A 296 -21.05 21.86 37.13
N TYR A 297 -20.79 22.01 38.44
CA TYR A 297 -19.46 21.74 39.00
C TYR A 297 -19.09 20.26 38.92
N LYS A 298 -20.04 19.35 39.19
CA LYS A 298 -19.83 17.91 39.02
C LYS A 298 -19.49 17.56 37.57
N ILE A 299 -20.26 18.04 36.60
CA ILE A 299 -20.00 17.78 35.18
C ILE A 299 -18.64 18.35 34.77
N ARG A 300 -18.28 19.55 35.24
CA ARG A 300 -16.97 20.15 34.97
C ARG A 300 -15.82 19.32 35.55
N GLU A 301 -15.96 18.82 36.77
CA GLU A 301 -14.97 17.96 37.41
C GLU A 301 -14.85 16.61 36.70
N LEU A 302 -15.99 16.02 36.30
CA LEU A 302 -16.02 14.78 35.52
C LEU A 302 -15.40 14.95 34.14
N LEU A 303 -15.63 16.09 33.50
CA LEU A 303 -15.00 16.46 32.26
C LEU A 303 -13.48 16.58 32.46
N TYR A 304 -13.01 17.30 33.48
CA TYR A 304 -11.59 17.36 33.81
C TYR A 304 -10.99 16.05 34.32
N SER A 305 -11.80 15.08 34.75
CA SER A 305 -11.31 13.74 35.07
C SER A 305 -11.09 12.88 33.81
N GLN A 306 -11.88 13.14 32.76
CA GLN A 306 -11.78 12.48 31.46
C GLN A 306 -10.68 13.11 30.59
N PHE A 307 -10.42 14.41 30.80
CA PHE A 307 -9.31 15.10 30.16
C PHE A 307 -8.08 15.15 31.04
N PHE A 308 -6.92 14.93 30.44
CA PHE A 308 -5.68 15.33 31.09
C PHE A 308 -5.49 16.81 30.84
N LEU A 309 -5.88 17.62 31.83
CA LEU A 309 -5.51 19.03 31.84
C LEU A 309 -4.01 19.09 32.13
N LEU A 310 -3.22 19.45 31.14
CA LEU A 310 -1.78 19.67 31.27
C LEU A 310 -1.53 21.16 31.46
#